data_AF-A0A921KBN3-F1
#
_entry.id   AF-A0A921KBN3-F1
#
_cell.length_a   1.000
_cell.length_b   1.000
_cell.length_c   1.000
_cell.angle_alpha   90.00
_cell.angle_beta   90.00
_cell.angle_gamma   90.00
#
_symmetry.space_group_name_H-M   'P 1'
#
loop_
_entity.id
_entity.type
_entity.pdbx_description
1 polymer ?
#
loop_
_entity_poly.entity_id
_entity_poly.type
_entity_poly.pdbx_seq_one_letter_code
_entity_poly.pdbx_strand_id
1 'polypeptide(L)'
;MINKTLVWTALVGAFFTTIALKFLQLFNFINWSPVGWAKKWQLFASAHFSIKWALLFVALVLLFAIVYFAVSFTTSIPPSITALIIGIIVVFAVEWTIGSPKTPLAAIKSISLPYFALMAIVFRFITGTAVFMKKLSDESIK
;
A
#
# COMPACT_ATOMS: atom_id res chain seq x y z
N MET A 1 6.59 15.31 14.13
CA MET A 1 6.58 14.49 15.35
C MET A 1 6.35 13.05 14.94
N ILE A 2 7.32 12.14 15.14
CA ILE A 2 7.06 10.70 14.97
C ILE A 2 6.15 10.31 16.13
N ASN A 3 4.86 10.18 15.86
CA ASN A 3 3.86 9.79 16.86
C ASN A 3 3.77 8.26 16.90
N LYS A 4 3.56 7.67 18.08
CA LYS A 4 3.26 6.23 18.24
C LYS A 4 2.15 5.79 17.29
N THR A 5 1.17 6.66 17.03
CA THR A 5 0.10 6.38 16.06
C THR A 5 0.62 6.12 14.66
N LEU A 6 1.61 6.87 14.16
CA LEU A 6 2.19 6.66 12.83
C LEU A 6 2.74 5.24 12.71
N VAL A 7 3.52 4.81 13.71
CA VAL A 7 4.14 3.48 13.74
C VAL A 7 3.07 2.40 13.75
N TRP A 8 2.05 2.53 14.61
CA TRP A 8 0.95 1.58 14.69
C TRP A 8 0.12 1.52 13.40
N THR A 9 -0.24 2.67 12.82
CA THR A 9 -0.99 2.73 11.57
C THR A 9 -0.23 2.05 10.43
N ALA A 10 1.08 2.28 10.32
CA ALA A 10 1.91 1.63 9.30
C ALA A 10 2.02 0.12 9.51
N LEU A 11 2.25 -0.33 10.75
CA LEU A 11 2.32 -1.76 11.10
C LEU A 11 1.01 -2.49 10.84
N VAL A 12 -0.11 -1.95 11.34
CA VAL A 12 -1.44 -2.55 11.16
C VAL A 12 -1.82 -2.57 9.68
N GLY A 13 -1.57 -1.47 8.96
CA GLY A 13 -1.79 -1.39 7.52
C GLY A 13 -0.98 -2.45 6.78
N ALA A 14 0.33 -2.54 7.04
CA ALA A 14 1.21 -3.50 6.37
C ALA A 14 0.82 -4.95 6.69
N PHE A 15 0.46 -5.24 7.94
CA PHE A 15 0.06 -6.57 8.36
C PHE A 15 -1.22 -7.01 7.66
N PHE A 16 -2.25 -6.15 7.71
CA PHE A 16 -3.51 -6.37 7.03
C PHE A 16 -3.30 -6.55 5.51
N THR A 17 -2.54 -5.66 4.86
CA THR A 17 -2.24 -5.77 3.43
C THR A 17 -1.50 -7.06 3.09
N THR A 18 -0.53 -7.48 3.91
CA THR A 18 0.23 -8.71 3.66
C THR A 18 -0.67 -9.94 3.70
N ILE A 19 -1.55 -10.03 4.70
CA ILE A 19 -2.54 -11.11 4.81
C ILE A 19 -3.51 -11.07 3.64
N ALA A 20 -4.05 -9.89 3.33
CA ALA A 20 -5.01 -9.72 2.25
C ALA A 20 -4.39 -10.05 0.88
N LEU A 21 -3.14 -9.68 0.62
CA LEU A 21 -2.42 -10.06 -0.60
C LEU A 21 -2.25 -11.58 -0.71
N LYS A 22 -1.95 -12.25 0.41
CA LYS A 22 -1.87 -13.72 0.44
C LYS A 22 -3.23 -14.36 0.14
N PHE A 23 -4.30 -13.79 0.67
CA PHE A 23 -5.67 -14.21 0.36
C PHE A 23 -6.00 -13.98 -1.13
N LEU A 24 -5.74 -12.79 -1.66
CA LEU A 24 -5.97 -12.47 -3.08
C LEU A 24 -5.20 -13.43 -4.01
N GLN A 25 -3.96 -13.78 -3.65
CA GLN A 25 -3.17 -14.75 -4.39
C GLN A 25 -3.77 -16.17 -4.29
N LEU A 26 -4.19 -16.60 -3.10
CA LEU A 26 -4.75 -17.94 -2.88
C LEU A 26 -6.01 -18.20 -3.70
N PHE A 27 -6.87 -17.18 -3.85
CA PHE A 27 -8.11 -17.26 -4.61
C PHE A 27 -7.95 -16.88 -6.09
N ASN A 28 -6.73 -16.68 -6.58
CA ASN A 28 -6.42 -16.24 -7.94
C ASN A 28 -7.13 -14.93 -8.35
N PHE A 29 -7.42 -14.05 -7.38
CA PHE A 29 -7.98 -12.73 -7.66
C PHE A 29 -6.95 -11.75 -8.24
N ILE A 30 -5.66 -12.09 -8.11
CA ILE A 30 -4.54 -11.42 -8.77
C ILE A 30 -3.81 -12.42 -9.66
N ASN A 31 -3.44 -11.99 -10.87
CA ASN A 31 -2.73 -12.82 -11.85
C ASN A 31 -1.20 -12.87 -11.62
N TRP A 32 -0.71 -12.15 -10.61
CA TRP A 32 0.70 -12.01 -10.28
C TRP A 32 0.96 -12.44 -8.83
N SER A 33 2.22 -12.77 -8.53
CA SER A 33 2.62 -13.13 -7.17
C SER A 33 3.11 -11.90 -6.41
N PRO A 34 2.61 -11.62 -5.19
CA PRO A 34 3.08 -10.55 -4.31
C PRO A 34 4.58 -10.58 -4.01
N VAL A 35 5.20 -11.75 -4.02
CA VAL A 35 6.65 -11.92 -3.85
C VAL A 35 7.41 -12.05 -5.17
N GLY A 36 6.72 -11.85 -6.30
CA GLY A 36 7.30 -11.86 -7.65
C GLY A 36 8.30 -10.74 -7.90
N TRP A 37 8.28 -9.68 -7.08
CA TRP A 37 9.27 -8.59 -7.14
C TRP A 37 10.71 -9.09 -7.02
N ALA A 38 10.96 -10.13 -6.23
CA ALA A 38 12.32 -10.62 -5.98
C ALA A 38 12.97 -11.20 -7.25
N LYS A 39 12.17 -11.88 -8.08
CA LYS A 39 12.62 -12.40 -9.37
C LYS A 39 12.71 -11.29 -10.41
N LYS A 40 11.74 -10.37 -10.43
CA LYS A 40 11.67 -9.33 -11.46
C LYS A 40 12.73 -8.26 -11.31
N TRP A 41 13.08 -7.88 -10.08
CA TRP A 41 14.13 -6.90 -9.79
C TRP A 41 15.49 -7.54 -9.56
N GLN A 42 15.60 -8.87 -9.64
CA GLN A 42 16.81 -9.64 -9.31
C GLN A 42 17.33 -9.39 -7.89
N LEU A 43 16.50 -8.83 -7.00
CA LEU A 43 16.82 -8.58 -5.60
C LEU A 43 16.36 -9.77 -4.76
N PHE A 44 17.27 -10.40 -4.03
CA PHE A 44 16.95 -11.54 -3.16
C PHE A 44 16.24 -12.69 -3.91
N ALA A 45 16.54 -12.88 -5.20
CA ALA A 45 15.88 -13.87 -6.05
C ALA A 45 16.02 -15.30 -5.49
N SER A 46 17.19 -15.63 -4.94
CA SER A 46 17.51 -16.92 -4.32
C SER A 46 17.04 -17.05 -2.87
N ALA A 47 16.46 -16.00 -2.27
CA ALA A 47 15.98 -16.06 -0.90
C ALA A 47 14.77 -16.99 -0.76
N HIS A 48 14.65 -17.59 0.43
CA HIS A 48 13.51 -18.43 0.77
C HIS A 48 12.18 -17.67 0.65
N PHE A 49 11.10 -18.37 0.29
CA PHE A 49 9.78 -17.78 0.06
C PHE A 49 9.30 -16.94 1.26
N SER A 50 9.47 -17.44 2.49
CA SER A 50 9.10 -16.72 3.71
C SER A 50 9.88 -15.40 3.91
N ILE A 51 11.15 -15.37 3.50
CA ILE A 51 11.99 -14.16 3.61
C ILE A 51 11.48 -13.09 2.66
N LYS A 52 11.06 -13.46 1.45
CA LYS A 52 10.47 -12.51 0.48
C LYS A 52 9.18 -11.89 1.01
N TRP A 53 8.36 -12.63 1.74
CA TRP A 53 7.18 -12.09 2.41
C TRP A 53 7.53 -11.16 3.58
N ALA A 54 8.53 -11.52 4.40
CA ALA A 54 9.01 -10.64 5.47
C ALA A 54 9.56 -9.32 4.91
N LEU A 55 10.34 -9.37 3.83
CA LEU A 55 10.86 -8.18 3.16
C LEU A 55 9.73 -7.34 2.53
N LEU A 56 8.72 -7.97 1.93
CA LEU A 56 7.54 -7.26 1.44
C LEU A 56 6.81 -6.53 2.58
N PHE A 57 6.62 -7.19 3.72
CA PHE A 57 6.01 -6.59 4.90
C PHE A 57 6.81 -5.36 5.37
N VAL A 58 8.14 -5.45 5.48
CA VAL A 58 9.00 -4.31 5.85
C VAL A 58 8.87 -3.16 4.83
N ALA A 59 8.86 -3.48 3.52
CA ALA A 59 8.67 -2.48 2.47
C ALA A 59 7.29 -1.79 2.58
N LEU A 60 6.23 -2.53 2.89
CA LEU A 60 4.88 -1.98 3.11
C LEU A 60 4.83 -1.07 4.35
N VAL A 61 5.50 -1.44 5.45
CA VAL A 61 5.59 -0.58 6.64
C VAL A 61 6.23 0.76 6.28
N LEU A 62 7.35 0.74 5.57
CA LEU A 62 8.04 1.96 5.13
C LEU A 62 7.17 2.80 4.19
N LEU A 63 6.54 2.16 3.19
CA LEU A 63 5.63 2.82 2.26
C LEU A 63 4.48 3.52 3.00
N PHE A 64 3.82 2.82 3.92
CA PHE A 64 2.67 3.37 4.64
C PHE A 64 3.07 4.45 5.65
N ALA A 65 4.25 4.36 6.26
CA ALA A 65 4.81 5.44 7.07
C ALA A 65 5.06 6.71 6.24
N ILE A 66 5.63 6.57 5.04
CA ILE A 66 5.84 7.69 4.11
C ILE A 66 4.51 8.31 3.68
N VAL A 67 3.53 7.48 3.31
CA VAL A 67 2.19 7.96 2.92
C VAL A 67 1.49 8.68 4.08
N TYR A 68 1.54 8.12 5.30
CA TYR A 68 1.00 8.76 6.49
C TYR A 68 1.62 10.15 6.69
N PHE A 69 2.95 10.23 6.61
CA PHE A 69 3.66 11.50 6.79
C PHE A 69 3.29 12.51 5.70
N ALA A 70 3.30 12.11 4.43
CA ALA A 70 2.94 12.99 3.31
C ALA A 70 1.51 13.55 3.44
N VAL A 71 0.54 12.69 3.75
CA VAL A 71 -0.88 13.08 3.84
C VAL A 71 -1.18 13.91 5.10
N SER A 72 -0.35 13.81 6.13
CA SER A 72 -0.45 14.68 7.31
C SER A 72 -0.28 16.17 6.97
N PHE A 73 0.33 16.51 5.83
CA PHE A 73 0.45 17.89 5.33
C PHE A 73 -0.72 18.33 4.44
N THR A 74 -1.55 17.39 3.96
CA THR A 74 -2.64 17.67 3.02
C THR A 74 -4.01 17.60 3.69
N THR A 75 -4.17 18.29 4.82
CA THR A 75 -5.41 18.27 5.63
C THR A 75 -6.62 18.93 4.98
N SER A 76 -6.40 19.73 3.93
CA SER A 76 -7.43 20.44 3.18
C SER A 76 -8.20 19.55 2.20
N ILE A 77 -7.68 18.37 1.85
CA ILE A 77 -8.31 17.46 0.88
C ILE A 77 -9.08 16.37 1.64
N PRO A 78 -10.32 16.02 1.23
CA PRO A 78 -11.06 14.91 1.84
C PRO A 78 -10.24 13.60 1.83
N PRO A 79 -10.09 12.91 2.98
CA PRO A 79 -9.25 11.71 3.08
C PRO A 79 -9.60 10.61 2.08
N SER A 80 -10.87 10.50 1.70
CA SER A 80 -11.35 9.55 0.70
C SER A 80 -10.82 9.84 -0.70
N ILE A 81 -10.75 11.12 -1.10
CA ILE A 81 -10.23 11.52 -2.41
C ILE A 81 -8.72 11.26 -2.46
N THR A 82 -7.99 11.67 -1.43
CA THR A 82 -6.54 11.42 -1.33
C THR A 82 -6.23 9.93 -1.35
N ALA A 83 -6.99 9.10 -0.63
CA ALA A 83 -6.81 7.65 -0.62
C ALA A 83 -7.04 7.02 -2.00
N LEU A 84 -8.06 7.46 -2.74
CA LEU A 84 -8.32 6.98 -4.10
C LEU A 84 -7.19 7.34 -5.06
N ILE A 85 -6.72 8.60 -5.03
CA ILE A 85 -5.61 9.05 -5.89
C ILE A 85 -4.34 8.22 -5.62
N ILE A 86 -3.97 8.07 -4.35
CA ILE A 86 -2.79 7.27 -3.96
C ILE A 86 -2.99 5.80 -4.32
N GLY A 87 -4.19 5.26 -4.10
CA GLY A 87 -4.55 3.90 -4.48
C GLY A 87 -4.36 3.63 -5.96
N ILE A 88 -4.85 4.51 -6.83
CA ILE A 88 -4.68 4.41 -8.29
C ILE A 88 -3.20 4.40 -8.65
N ILE A 89 -2.41 5.34 -8.10
CA ILE A 89 -0.98 5.45 -8.39
C ILE A 89 -0.24 4.17 -7.99
N VAL A 90 -0.47 3.68 -6.77
CA VAL A 90 0.23 2.50 -6.24
C VAL A 90 -0.18 1.23 -6.96
N VAL A 91 -1.47 1.05 -7.23
CA VAL A 91 -1.97 -0.12 -7.97
C VAL A 91 -1.38 -0.16 -9.37
N PHE A 92 -1.40 0.97 -10.08
CA PHE A 92 -0.81 1.06 -11.41
C PHE A 92 0.70 0.79 -11.38
N ALA A 93 1.43 1.37 -10.42
CA ALA A 93 2.86 1.13 -10.26
C ALA A 93 3.18 -0.35 -10.00
N VAL A 94 2.41 -1.02 -9.14
CA VAL A 94 2.63 -2.44 -8.81
C VAL A 94 2.27 -3.34 -9.99
N GLU A 95 1.13 -3.12 -10.65
CA GLU A 95 0.75 -3.90 -11.84
C GLU A 95 1.78 -3.75 -12.97
N TRP A 96 2.31 -2.53 -13.18
CA TRP A 96 3.36 -2.28 -14.16
C TRP A 96 4.68 -2.99 -13.79
N THR A 97 5.12 -2.80 -12.55
CA THR A 97 6.44 -3.27 -12.09
C THR A 97 6.46 -4.74 -11.73
N ILE A 98 5.34 -5.39 -11.43
CA ILE A 98 5.28 -6.83 -11.08
C ILE A 98 4.51 -7.63 -12.14
N GLY A 99 3.34 -7.17 -12.58
CA GLY A 99 2.48 -7.87 -13.55
C GLY A 99 3.06 -8.02 -14.96
N SER A 100 4.03 -7.19 -15.36
CA SER A 100 4.69 -7.24 -16.70
C SER A 100 3.73 -7.23 -17.91
N PRO A 101 2.70 -6.38 -17.95
CA PRO A 101 1.85 -6.30 -19.14
C PRO A 101 2.69 -5.85 -20.35
N LYS A 102 2.51 -6.52 -21.50
CA LYS A 102 3.27 -6.23 -22.73
C LYS A 102 2.93 -4.88 -23.37
N THR A 103 1.79 -4.28 -23.02
CA THR A 103 1.32 -2.99 -23.54
C THR A 103 0.57 -2.20 -22.46
N PRO A 104 0.49 -0.85 -22.56
CA PRO A 104 -0.29 -0.02 -21.63
C PRO A 104 -1.77 -0.40 -21.56
N LEU A 105 -2.36 -0.77 -22.70
CA LEU A 105 -3.75 -1.21 -22.78
C LEU A 105 -3.97 -2.56 -22.07
N ALA A 106 -3.00 -3.47 -22.16
CA ALA A 106 -3.02 -4.74 -21.42
C ALA A 106 -2.83 -4.52 -19.92
N ALA A 107 -2.05 -3.50 -19.51
CA ALA A 107 -1.86 -3.13 -18.11
C ALA A 107 -3.18 -2.68 -17.47
N ILE A 108 -3.94 -1.84 -18.17
CA ILE A 108 -5.24 -1.36 -17.70
C ILE A 108 -6.23 -2.53 -17.60
N LYS A 109 -6.23 -3.45 -18.57
CA LYS A 109 -7.07 -4.65 -18.53
C LYS A 109 -6.64 -5.69 -17.49
N SER A 110 -5.39 -5.64 -17.04
CA SER A 110 -4.87 -6.56 -16.03
C SER A 110 -5.04 -6.05 -14.60
N ILE A 111 -5.51 -4.81 -14.41
CA ILE A 111 -5.76 -4.24 -13.07
C ILE A 111 -6.77 -5.14 -12.35
N SER A 112 -6.30 -5.81 -11.30
CA SER A 112 -7.18 -6.56 -10.43
C SER A 112 -8.05 -5.59 -9.62
N LEU A 113 -9.34 -5.58 -9.92
CA LEU A 113 -10.33 -4.79 -9.16
C LEU A 113 -10.32 -5.17 -7.66
N PRO A 114 -10.23 -6.45 -7.25
CA PRO A 114 -10.03 -6.82 -5.85
C PRO A 114 -8.78 -6.20 -5.21
N TYR A 115 -7.66 -6.16 -5.93
CA TYR A 115 -6.44 -5.52 -5.45
C TYR A 115 -6.60 -4.01 -5.31
N PHE A 116 -7.24 -3.36 -6.28
CA PHE A 116 -7.55 -1.93 -6.20
C PHE A 116 -8.42 -1.61 -4.98
N ALA A 117 -9.49 -2.37 -4.76
CA ALA A 117 -10.37 -2.19 -3.61
C ALA A 117 -9.61 -2.36 -2.28
N LEU A 118 -8.74 -3.37 -2.18
CA LEU A 118 -7.87 -3.57 -1.03
C LEU A 118 -7.00 -2.33 -0.77
N MET A 119 -6.31 -1.82 -1.77
CA MET A 119 -5.44 -0.65 -1.62
C MET A 119 -6.23 0.61 -1.26
N ALA A 120 -7.42 0.81 -1.83
CA ALA A 120 -8.29 1.93 -1.50
C ALA A 120 -8.73 1.90 -0.03
N ILE A 121 -9.10 0.72 0.51
CA ILE A 121 -9.46 0.54 1.92
C ILE A 121 -8.27 0.86 2.83
N VAL A 122 -7.10 0.31 2.51
CA VAL A 122 -5.87 0.50 3.30
C VAL A 122 -5.45 1.97 3.30
N PHE A 123 -5.41 2.62 2.14
CA PHE A 123 -5.07 4.03 2.09
C PHE A 123 -6.13 4.89 2.76
N ARG A 124 -7.41 4.55 2.69
CA ARG A 124 -8.46 5.29 3.41
C ARG A 124 -8.29 5.22 4.92
N PHE A 125 -7.83 4.08 5.43
CA PHE A 125 -7.46 3.92 6.83
C PHE A 125 -6.25 4.80 7.20
N ILE A 126 -5.18 4.76 6.40
CA ILE A 126 -3.96 5.54 6.63
C ILE A 126 -4.23 7.03 6.56
N THR A 127 -4.85 7.52 5.47
CA THR A 127 -5.15 8.94 5.27
C THR A 127 -6.14 9.46 6.32
N GLY A 128 -7.16 8.68 6.63
CA GLY A 128 -8.15 9.02 7.66
C GLY A 128 -7.49 9.22 9.02
N THR A 129 -6.61 8.28 9.42
CA THR A 129 -5.90 8.36 10.71
C THR A 129 -4.91 9.52 10.74
N ALA A 130 -4.17 9.74 9.65
CA ALA A 130 -3.19 10.82 9.54
C ALA A 130 -3.85 12.21 9.67
N VAL A 131 -4.90 12.46 8.88
CA VAL A 131 -5.61 13.75 8.90
C VAL A 131 -6.32 13.97 10.23
N PHE A 132 -6.95 12.93 10.79
CA PHE A 132 -7.62 13.03 12.09
C PHE A 132 -6.64 13.41 13.21
N MET A 133 -5.51 12.70 13.31
CA MET A 133 -4.50 12.98 14.33
C MET A 133 -3.86 14.36 14.17
N LYS A 134 -3.66 14.80 12.92
CA LYS A 134 -3.17 16.15 12.66
C LYS A 134 -4.14 17.22 13.15
N LYS A 135 -5.43 17.09 12.81
CA LYS A 135 -6.48 18.02 13.26
C LYS A 135 -6.59 18.05 14.79
N LEU A 136 -6.59 16.89 15.43
CA LEU A 136 -6.63 16.77 16.88
C LEU A 136 -5.43 17.47 17.55
N SER A 137 -4.23 17.30 16.98
CA SER A 137 -3.03 17.99 17.46
C SER A 137 -3.11 19.49 17.28
N ASP A 138 -3.64 19.97 16.15
CA ASP A 138 -3.78 21.41 15.87
C ASP A 138 -4.84 22.08 16.75
N GLU A 139 -5.90 21.35 17.15
CA GLU A 139 -6.91 21.80 18.11
C GLU A 139 -6.38 21.84 19.54
N SER A 140 -5.54 20.89 19.96
CA SER A 140 -4.97 20.86 21.32
C SER A 140 -4.02 22.02 21.66
N ILE A 141 -3.56 22.77 20.66
CA ILE A 141 -2.65 23.92 20.78
C ILE A 141 -3.43 25.25 20.81
N LYS A 142 -4.71 25.25 20.43
CA LYS A 142 -5.60 26.41 20.47
C LYS A 142 -6.29 26.53 21.83
#